data_AF-A0AAV6AV11-F1
#
_entry.id   AF-A0AAV6AV11-F1
#
_cell.length_a   1.000
_cell.length_b   1.000
_cell.length_c   1.000
_cell.angle_alpha   90.00
_cell.angle_beta   90.00
_cell.angle_gamma   90.00
#
_symmetry.space_group_name_H-M   'P 1'
#
loop_
_entity.id
_entity.type
_entity.pdbx_description
1 polymer ?
#
loop_
_entity_poly.entity_id
_entity_poly.type
_entity_poly.pdbx_seq_one_letter_code
_entity_poly.pdbx_strand_id
1 'polypeptide(L)'
;MSKRDGQIAPIRGPEEFAAAFAVSRQVVDRLAVYESLLRQWQRTINLVAPSTLDAVWHRHFADSAQLVALAPRARTWVDLGSGAGFPGLVVAIMLAGVPPTSLAVAAPPTPNPSPPGGGGPSR
;
A
#
# COMPACT_ATOMS: atom_id res chain seq x y z
N MET A 1 25.79 -7.99 5.69
CA MET A 1 24.60 -8.42 4.91
C MET A 1 23.43 -7.48 5.22
N SER A 2 23.40 -6.30 4.58
CA SER A 2 22.49 -5.19 4.94
C SER A 2 21.21 -5.27 4.10
N LYS A 3 20.09 -5.73 4.68
CA LYS A 3 18.74 -5.52 4.12
C LYS A 3 18.16 -4.28 4.79
N ARG A 4 18.44 -3.08 4.26
CA ARG A 4 17.77 -1.83 4.65
C ARG A 4 17.51 -0.98 3.41
N ASP A 5 16.79 -1.57 2.47
CA ASP A 5 16.21 -0.86 1.32
C ASP A 5 14.78 -0.44 1.67
N GLY A 6 14.48 0.86 1.57
CA GLY A 6 13.16 1.38 1.20
C GLY A 6 11.92 1.05 2.05
N GLN A 7 12.03 0.68 3.33
CA GLN A 7 10.82 0.37 4.11
C GLN A 7 9.96 1.61 4.38
N ILE A 8 8.78 1.61 3.77
CA ILE A 8 7.66 2.50 4.09
C ILE A 8 7.37 2.40 5.59
N ALA A 9 7.12 3.53 6.26
CA ALA A 9 6.67 3.51 7.64
C ALA A 9 5.45 2.57 7.77
N PRO A 10 5.32 1.81 8.88
CA PRO A 10 4.20 0.88 9.04
C PRO A 10 2.87 1.59 8.85
N ILE A 11 2.06 1.14 7.89
CA ILE A 11 0.76 1.72 7.59
C ILE A 11 -0.31 0.95 8.37
N ARG A 12 -0.81 1.57 9.43
CA ARG A 12 -1.73 0.96 10.39
C ARG A 12 -3.20 1.10 10.01
N GLY A 13 -3.51 1.97 9.04
CA GLY A 13 -4.89 2.22 8.70
C GLY A 13 -5.09 3.22 7.56
N PRO A 14 -6.36 3.60 7.34
CA PRO A 14 -6.79 4.38 6.18
C PRO A 14 -6.13 5.77 6.07
N GLU A 15 -6.02 6.49 7.19
CA GLU A 15 -5.47 7.86 7.21
C GLU A 15 -3.97 7.87 6.90
N GLU A 16 -3.20 6.94 7.48
CA GLU A 16 -1.77 6.79 7.20
C GLU A 16 -1.53 6.37 5.74
N PHE A 17 -2.40 5.53 5.18
CA PHE A 17 -2.36 5.16 3.76
C PHE A 17 -2.61 6.36 2.84
N ALA A 18 -3.62 7.16 3.18
CA ALA A 18 -3.97 8.37 2.43
C ALA A 18 -2.78 9.33 2.34
N ALA A 19 -2.12 9.56 3.48
CA ALA A 19 -0.95 10.42 3.57
C ALA A 19 0.25 9.84 2.80
N ALA A 20 0.52 8.53 2.94
CA ALA A 20 1.69 7.89 2.33
C ALA A 20 1.62 7.83 0.79
N PHE A 21 0.43 7.65 0.22
CA PHE A 21 0.23 7.51 -1.23
C PHE A 21 -0.44 8.71 -1.89
N ALA A 22 -0.69 9.79 -1.14
CA ALA A 22 -1.38 11.01 -1.58
C ALA A 22 -2.69 10.73 -2.34
N VAL A 23 -3.50 9.80 -1.82
CA VAL A 23 -4.78 9.42 -2.44
C VAL A 23 -5.96 10.18 -1.82
N SER A 24 -7.04 10.32 -2.58
CA SER A 24 -8.24 11.01 -2.11
C SER A 24 -8.99 10.19 -1.06
N ARG A 25 -9.81 10.89 -0.25
CA ARG A 25 -10.73 10.25 0.71
C ARG A 25 -11.59 9.17 0.08
N GLN A 26 -12.05 9.40 -1.16
CA GLN A 26 -12.91 8.45 -1.87
C GLN A 26 -12.19 7.12 -2.19
N VAL A 27 -10.89 7.17 -2.50
CA VAL A 27 -10.07 5.95 -2.70
C VAL A 27 -9.95 5.19 -1.39
N VAL A 28 -9.67 5.91 -0.31
CA VAL A 28 -9.50 5.35 1.04
C VAL A 28 -10.81 4.71 1.54
N ASP A 29 -11.95 5.36 1.33
CA ASP A 29 -13.27 4.84 1.69
C ASP A 29 -13.57 3.52 0.95
N ARG A 30 -13.21 3.42 -0.34
CA ARG A 30 -13.35 2.18 -1.12
C ARG A 30 -12.44 1.07 -0.60
N LEU A 31 -11.20 1.39 -0.22
CA LEU A 31 -10.28 0.42 0.38
C LEU A 31 -10.77 -0.06 1.75
N ALA A 32 -11.39 0.81 2.56
CA ALA A 32 -11.99 0.42 3.84
C ALA A 32 -13.21 -0.51 3.67
N VAL A 33 -14.03 -0.29 2.63
CA VAL A 33 -15.10 -1.22 2.25
C VAL A 33 -14.49 -2.57 1.84
N TYR A 34 -13.40 -2.54 1.05
CA TYR A 34 -12.71 -3.77 0.64
C TYR A 34 -12.11 -4.52 1.84
N GLU A 35 -11.48 -3.85 2.80
CA GLU A 35 -11.02 -4.47 4.06
C GLU A 35 -12.17 -5.17 4.79
N SER A 36 -13.32 -4.49 4.90
CA SER A 36 -14.49 -5.03 5.60
C SER A 36 -14.98 -6.32 4.95
N LEU A 37 -15.08 -6.32 3.62
CA LEU A 37 -15.44 -7.51 2.83
C LEU A 37 -14.37 -8.61 2.96
N LEU A 38 -13.09 -8.27 2.88
CA LEU A 38 -11.99 -9.21 3.05
C LEU A 38 -12.10 -9.92 4.41
N ARG A 39 -12.30 -9.17 5.50
CA ARG A 39 -12.46 -9.74 6.85
C ARG A 39 -13.71 -10.60 6.98
N GLN A 40 -14.81 -10.23 6.33
CA GLN A 40 -16.03 -11.04 6.31
C GLN A 40 -15.79 -12.40 5.65
N TRP A 41 -15.21 -12.39 4.45
CA TRP A 41 -15.00 -13.61 3.65
C TRP A 41 -13.80 -14.44 4.09
N GLN A 42 -12.81 -13.83 4.76
CA GLN A 42 -11.66 -14.51 5.35
C GLN A 42 -12.08 -15.67 6.25
N ARG A 43 -13.15 -15.50 7.03
CA ARG A 43 -13.66 -16.52 7.97
C ARG A 43 -14.20 -17.77 7.26
N THR A 44 -14.57 -17.65 5.99
CA THR A 44 -15.26 -18.69 5.23
C THR A 44 -14.31 -19.41 4.28
N ILE A 45 -13.40 -18.69 3.62
CA ILE A 45 -12.58 -19.23 2.52
C ILE A 45 -11.07 -18.92 2.61
N ASN A 46 -10.57 -18.36 3.72
CA ASN A 46 -9.15 -18.06 3.95
C ASN A 46 -8.46 -17.34 2.78
N LEU A 47 -8.85 -16.09 2.54
CA LEU A 47 -8.36 -15.27 1.41
C LEU A 47 -6.89 -14.85 1.56
N VAL A 48 -6.46 -14.53 2.78
CA VAL A 48 -5.06 -14.20 3.11
C VAL A 48 -4.57 -15.07 4.27
N ALA A 49 -3.25 -15.10 4.49
CA ALA A 49 -2.71 -15.75 5.69
C ALA A 49 -3.27 -15.05 6.96
N PRO A 50 -3.84 -15.78 7.94
CA PRO A 50 -4.45 -15.18 9.12
C PRO A 50 -3.52 -14.22 9.88
N SER A 51 -2.22 -14.56 9.94
CA SER A 51 -1.16 -13.76 10.56
C SER A 51 -0.94 -12.39 9.90
N THR A 52 -1.48 -12.17 8.71
CA THR A 52 -1.33 -10.91 7.95
C THR A 52 -2.61 -10.07 7.94
N LEU A 53 -3.75 -10.61 8.41
CA LEU A 53 -5.04 -9.93 8.33
C LEU A 53 -5.07 -8.64 9.15
N ASP A 54 -4.46 -8.63 10.34
CA ASP A 54 -4.40 -7.45 11.19
C ASP A 54 -3.43 -6.39 10.66
N ALA A 55 -2.54 -6.78 9.75
CA ALA A 55 -1.60 -5.89 9.08
C ALA A 55 -2.01 -5.63 7.62
N VAL A 56 -3.28 -5.82 7.25
CA VAL A 56 -3.75 -5.76 5.85
C VAL A 56 -3.39 -4.46 5.14
N TRP A 57 -3.48 -3.32 5.84
CA TRP A 57 -3.13 -2.01 5.28
C TRP A 57 -1.67 -1.91 4.88
N HIS A 58 -0.75 -2.46 5.69
CA HIS A 58 0.67 -2.43 5.38
C HIS A 58 1.08 -3.56 4.42
N ARG A 59 0.65 -4.80 4.69
CA ARG A 59 1.13 -6.01 3.99
C ARG A 59 0.46 -6.26 2.65
N HIS A 60 -0.76 -5.78 2.45
CA HIS A 60 -1.52 -6.06 1.22
C HIS A 60 -1.82 -4.78 0.46
N PHE A 61 -2.39 -3.77 1.12
CA PHE A 61 -2.72 -2.51 0.44
C PHE A 61 -1.47 -1.70 0.07
N ALA A 62 -0.56 -1.44 1.02
CA ALA A 62 0.63 -0.65 0.73
C ALA A 62 1.59 -1.35 -0.25
N ASP A 63 1.77 -2.68 -0.13
CA ASP A 63 2.57 -3.46 -1.08
C ASP A 63 1.97 -3.42 -2.50
N SER A 64 0.64 -3.51 -2.64
CA SER A 64 -0.02 -3.38 -3.94
C SER A 64 0.07 -1.96 -4.52
N ALA A 65 -0.06 -0.94 -3.67
CA ALA A 65 -0.03 0.46 -4.06
C ALA A 65 1.33 0.90 -4.64
N GLN A 66 2.43 0.30 -4.16
CA GLN A 66 3.77 0.54 -4.72
C GLN A 66 3.84 0.25 -6.22
N LEU A 67 3.08 -0.74 -6.72
CA LEU A 67 3.06 -1.08 -8.15
C LEU A 67 2.57 0.09 -9.01
N VAL A 68 1.59 0.86 -8.53
CA VAL A 68 1.06 2.02 -9.24
C VAL A 68 2.15 3.07 -9.47
N ALA A 69 3.02 3.29 -8.48
CA ALA A 69 4.14 4.22 -8.58
C ALA A 69 5.24 3.71 -9.52
N LEU A 70 5.41 2.39 -9.66
CA LEU A 70 6.41 1.78 -10.54
C LEU A 70 5.99 1.82 -12.02
N ALA A 71 4.68 1.85 -12.31
CA ALA A 71 4.16 1.85 -13.67
C ALA A 71 3.14 2.98 -13.92
N PRO A 72 3.51 4.26 -13.76
CA PRO A 72 2.58 5.40 -13.79
C PRO A 72 1.96 5.66 -15.17
N ARG A 73 2.52 5.07 -16.24
CA ARG A 73 2.00 5.19 -17.62
C ARG A 73 1.25 3.94 -18.08
N ALA A 74 1.16 2.90 -17.24
CA ALA A 74 0.47 1.67 -17.60
C ALA A 74 -1.03 1.94 -17.72
N ARG A 75 -1.58 1.65 -18.90
CA ARG A 75 -3.02 1.79 -19.20
C ARG A 75 -3.78 0.49 -19.03
N THR A 76 -3.08 -0.63 -19.17
CA THR A 76 -3.65 -1.97 -19.11
C THR A 76 -2.87 -2.76 -18.07
N TRP A 77 -3.60 -3.34 -17.13
CA TRP A 77 -3.07 -4.21 -16.08
C TRP A 77 -3.69 -5.58 -16.25
N VAL A 78 -2.88 -6.63 -16.13
CA VAL A 78 -3.34 -8.01 -16.07
C VAL A 78 -2.88 -8.57 -14.74
N ASP A 79 -3.83 -9.08 -13.97
CA ASP A 79 -3.57 -9.70 -12.67
C ASP A 79 -3.81 -11.21 -12.80
N LEU A 80 -2.77 -12.01 -12.61
CA LEU A 80 -2.81 -13.46 -12.80
C LEU A 80 -2.80 -14.17 -11.44
N GLY A 81 -3.99 -14.63 -11.03
CA GLY A 81 -4.14 -15.48 -9.85
C GLY A 81 -4.28 -14.74 -8.51
N SER A 82 -5.07 -13.67 -8.45
CA SER A 82 -5.08 -12.79 -7.27
C SER A 82 -5.83 -13.26 -6.04
N GLY A 83 -6.59 -14.37 -6.13
CA GLY A 83 -7.30 -14.99 -5.01
C GLY A 83 -8.17 -13.99 -4.24
N ALA A 84 -7.62 -13.43 -3.16
CA ALA A 84 -8.19 -12.34 -2.37
C ALA A 84 -8.44 -11.02 -3.14
N GLY A 85 -7.87 -10.85 -4.34
CA GLY A 85 -7.94 -9.64 -5.15
C GLY A 85 -6.68 -8.76 -5.08
N PHE A 86 -5.58 -9.27 -4.52
CA PHE A 86 -4.29 -8.57 -4.50
C PHE A 86 -3.38 -9.02 -5.65
N PRO A 87 -2.71 -8.08 -6.36
CA PRO A 87 -2.77 -6.63 -6.20
C PRO A 87 -3.91 -5.94 -6.98
N GLY A 88 -4.61 -6.64 -7.87
CA GLY A 88 -5.44 -6.05 -8.92
C GLY A 88 -6.59 -5.16 -8.45
N LEU A 89 -7.34 -5.52 -7.40
CA LEU A 89 -8.43 -4.69 -6.89
C LEU A 89 -7.89 -3.40 -6.24
N VAL A 90 -6.77 -3.46 -5.55
CA VAL A 90 -6.14 -2.27 -4.95
C VAL A 90 -5.71 -1.31 -6.06
N VAL A 91 -5.03 -1.83 -7.09
CA VAL A 91 -4.62 -1.05 -8.26
C VAL A 91 -5.84 -0.43 -8.95
N ALA A 92 -6.90 -1.22 -9.17
CA ALA A 92 -8.13 -0.73 -9.79
C ALA A 92 -8.78 0.39 -8.97
N ILE A 93 -8.88 0.25 -7.64
CA ILE A 93 -9.45 1.26 -6.76
C ILE A 93 -8.63 2.55 -6.78
N MET A 94 -7.30 2.43 -6.76
CA MET A 94 -6.39 3.58 -6.82
C MET A 94 -6.49 4.33 -8.15
N LEU A 95 -6.64 3.62 -9.27
CA LEU A 95 -6.73 4.23 -10.59
C LEU A 95 -8.14 4.72 -10.95
N ALA A 96 -9.20 4.15 -10.37
CA ALA A 96 -10.59 4.54 -10.64
C ALA A 96 -10.92 5.99 -10.23
N GLY A 97 -10.12 6.59 -9.36
CA GLY A 97 -10.27 7.97 -8.91
C GLY A 97 -9.37 8.99 -9.63
N VAL A 98 -8.51 8.55 -10.55
CA VAL A 98 -7.50 9.43 -11.17
C VAL A 98 -7.83 9.64 -12.65
N PRO A 99 -8.09 10.87 -13.10
CA PRO A 99 -8.19 11.13 -14.53
C PRO A 99 -6.83 10.80 -15.19
N PRO A 100 -6.80 10.20 -16.39
CA PRO A 100 -5.58 9.64 -17.01
C PRO A 100 -4.40 10.62 -17.13
N THR A 101 -4.65 11.91 -16.99
CA THR A 101 -3.66 13.01 -17.07
C THR A 101 -3.08 13.43 -15.72
N SER A 102 -3.63 12.99 -14.57
CA SER A 102 -3.36 13.57 -13.24
C SER A 102 -2.69 12.61 -12.24
N LEU A 103 -2.06 11.52 -12.68
CA LEU A 103 -1.16 10.74 -11.82
C LEU A 103 0.11 11.57 -11.55
N ALA A 104 0.01 12.56 -10.65
CA ALA A 104 1.19 13.04 -9.93
C ALA A 104 1.65 11.84 -9.09
N VAL A 105 2.75 11.21 -9.51
CA VAL A 105 3.43 10.20 -8.71
C VAL A 105 3.70 10.85 -7.36
N ALA A 106 2.97 10.44 -6.32
CA ALA A 106 3.47 10.59 -4.96
C ALA A 106 4.82 9.89 -4.99
N ALA A 107 5.90 10.65 -4.83
CA ALA A 107 7.23 10.07 -4.71
C ALA A 107 7.13 8.90 -3.73
N PRO A 108 7.75 7.74 -4.02
CA PRO A 108 7.64 6.59 -3.13
C PRO A 108 7.94 7.08 -1.70
N PRO A 109 7.09 6.73 -0.71
CA PRO A 109 7.19 7.30 0.63
C PRO A 109 8.63 7.22 1.09
N THR A 110 9.24 8.38 1.32
CA THR A 110 10.67 8.47 1.56
C THR A 110 11.02 7.67 2.80
N PRO A 111 12.10 6.87 2.78
CA PRO A 111 12.52 6.13 3.96
C PRO A 111 12.74 7.10 5.12
N ASN A 112 12.31 6.69 6.32
CA ASN A 112 12.43 7.46 7.57
C ASN A 112 13.79 8.16 7.67
N PRO A 113 13.88 9.48 7.96
CA PRO A 113 15.16 10.12 8.19
C PRO A 113 15.93 9.35 9.26
N SER A 114 17.17 8.97 8.93
CA SER A 114 18.06 8.34 9.90
C SER A 114 18.18 9.28 11.11
N PRO A 115 18.11 8.77 12.36
CA PRO A 115 18.33 9.61 13.52
C PRO A 115 19.69 10.31 13.38
N PRO A 116 19.81 11.60 13.74
CA PRO A 116 21.08 12.30 13.67
C PRO A 116 22.10 11.49 14.46
N GLY A 117 23.18 11.07 13.78
CA GLY A 117 24.22 10.25 14.38
C GLY A 117 24.73 10.92 15.65
N GLY A 118 24.47 10.29 16.79
CA GLY A 118 25.06 10.67 18.06
C GLY A 118 26.55 10.44 17.97
N GLY A 119 27.31 11.47 17.62
CA GLY A 119 28.75 11.53 17.81
C GLY A 119 29.03 11.49 19.30
N GLY A 120 29.19 10.29 19.85
CA GLY A 120 29.78 10.11 21.17
C GLY A 120 31.22 10.61 21.15
N PRO A 121 31.69 11.33 22.17
CA PRO A 121 33.05 11.85 22.21
C PRO A 121 34.04 10.67 22.26
N SER A 122 34.95 10.64 21.29
CA SER A 122 36.14 9.79 21.33
C SER A 122 36.90 10.07 22.63
N ARG A 123 37.04 9.04 23.46
CA ARG A 123 38.00 9.01 24.57
C ARG A 123 39.29 8.35 24.10
#